data_AF-A0A0N0DTN0-F1
#
_entry.id   AF-A0A0N0DTN0-F1
#
_cell.length_a   1.000
_cell.length_b   1.000
_cell.length_c   1.000
_cell.angle_alpha   90.00
_cell.angle_beta   90.00
_cell.angle_gamma   90.00
#
_symmetry.space_group_name_H-M   'P 1'
#
loop_
_entity.id
_entity.type
_entity.pdbx_description
1 polymer ?
#
loop_
_entity_poly.entity_id
_entity_poly.type
_entity_poly.pdbx_seq_one_letter_code
_entity_poly.pdbx_strand_id
1 'polypeptide(L)'
;MTSVPFPREAYYERIGATTTLLPLVTANTSTTPGALGVNFLRNLVLAHLSTIPFENVDVLLGRPISTNLADLYNKLIHARRGGYCIEQNSLLRAAMVDAGFTHIRTLGGRSVIPDEAVATGRLHVMNLVTIHGEEGEEERWVVDVGTSAGVPMGPLRLDTTASQFTPAGEFRISKYDLCTNKEMMHYARPVGGFDEGWTEYAFEMHAHSGTWRAIHRFDLQPQYPRDVFAMNYVTYQLAVIGYSLRGSRTVTTWAPEGTQGIPNGVGGWVCVPRGVHGLRVETESRVSVRTLNAYPGAPDAAPPTGELAPPVPHEEHPTTPGELYDWMVEYLGIDFTQTRLPQYNVSREEFEKALRARVVLFGGKEWEPPVY
;
A
#
# COMPACT_ATOMS: atom_id res chain seq x y z
N MET A 1 -12.23 20.05 -20.93
CA MET A 1 -10.90 20.04 -20.28
C MET A 1 -10.15 18.84 -20.82
N THR A 2 -9.04 19.05 -21.51
CA THR A 2 -8.15 17.98 -22.00
C THR A 2 -7.59 17.24 -20.78
N SER A 3 -7.83 15.93 -20.69
CA SER A 3 -7.28 15.10 -19.62
C SER A 3 -5.74 15.15 -19.69
N VAL A 4 -5.08 15.49 -18.58
CA VAL A 4 -3.62 15.39 -18.49
C VAL A 4 -3.25 13.92 -18.72
N PRO A 5 -2.42 13.60 -19.72
CA PRO A 5 -2.04 12.22 -19.99
C PRO A 5 -1.23 11.65 -18.83
N PHE A 6 -1.37 10.35 -18.58
CA PHE A 6 -0.57 9.67 -17.56
C PHE A 6 0.92 9.73 -17.95
N PRO A 7 1.82 10.13 -17.03
CA PRO A 7 3.25 10.26 -17.31
C PRO A 7 3.94 8.90 -17.29
N ARG A 8 3.62 8.06 -18.28
CA ARG A 8 4.02 6.65 -18.39
C ARG A 8 5.50 6.43 -18.12
N GLU A 9 6.38 7.02 -18.93
CA GLU A 9 7.82 6.77 -18.84
C GLU A 9 8.39 7.12 -17.45
N ALA A 10 8.04 8.30 -16.93
CA ALA A 10 8.49 8.76 -15.62
C ALA A 10 7.95 7.88 -14.47
N TYR A 11 6.74 7.33 -14.59
CA TYR A 11 6.22 6.38 -13.61
C TYR A 11 7.03 5.08 -13.62
N TYR A 12 7.24 4.47 -14.80
CA TYR A 12 8.00 3.22 -14.90
C TYR A 12 9.48 3.39 -14.51
N GLU A 13 10.07 4.56 -14.76
CA GLU A 13 11.38 4.93 -14.22
C GLU A 13 11.35 5.05 -12.69
N ARG A 14 10.35 5.73 -12.13
CA ARG A 14 10.21 5.90 -10.67
C ARG A 14 10.13 4.57 -9.94
N ILE A 15 9.43 3.59 -10.52
CA ILE A 15 9.28 2.25 -9.96
C ILE A 15 10.38 1.26 -10.37
N GLY A 16 11.42 1.73 -11.08
CA GLY A 16 12.56 0.90 -11.48
C GLY A 16 12.18 -0.23 -12.44
N ALA A 17 11.18 -0.01 -13.30
CA ALA A 17 10.59 -1.03 -14.18
C ALA A 17 10.62 -0.63 -15.67
N THR A 18 11.46 0.34 -16.05
CA THR A 18 11.66 0.81 -17.43
C THR A 18 12.07 -0.30 -18.40
N THR A 19 12.89 -1.25 -17.95
CA THR A 19 13.39 -2.35 -18.80
C THR A 19 12.54 -3.61 -18.70
N THR A 20 11.65 -3.70 -17.71
CA THR A 20 10.89 -4.92 -17.39
C THR A 20 9.40 -4.80 -17.75
N LEU A 21 8.71 -3.79 -17.24
CA LEU A 21 7.25 -3.62 -17.42
C LEU A 21 6.88 -2.65 -18.53
N LEU A 22 7.63 -1.55 -18.70
CA LEU A 22 7.32 -0.53 -19.71
C LEU A 22 7.24 -1.11 -21.15
N PRO A 23 8.13 -2.04 -21.59
CA PRO A 23 8.03 -2.62 -22.93
C PRO A 23 6.72 -3.38 -23.13
N LEU A 24 6.22 -4.07 -22.09
CA LEU A 24 4.96 -4.82 -22.13
C LEU A 24 3.76 -3.89 -22.30
N VAL A 25 3.77 -2.72 -21.64
CA VAL A 25 2.74 -1.70 -21.77
C VAL A 25 2.74 -1.08 -23.17
N THR A 26 3.91 -0.73 -23.68
CA THR A 26 4.06 -0.16 -25.03
C THR A 26 3.58 -1.15 -26.09
N ALA A 27 3.90 -2.44 -25.96
CA ALA A 27 3.40 -3.49 -26.84
C ALA A 27 1.88 -3.66 -26.72
N ASN A 28 1.34 -3.80 -25.51
CA ASN A 28 -0.10 -4.01 -25.25
C ASN A 28 -0.97 -2.87 -25.80
N THR A 29 -0.55 -1.62 -25.58
CA THR A 29 -1.26 -0.43 -26.07
C THR A 29 -1.18 -0.26 -27.59
N SER A 30 -0.33 -1.02 -28.28
CA SER A 30 -0.17 -0.98 -29.73
C SER A 30 -0.93 -2.08 -30.47
N THR A 31 -1.27 -3.22 -29.84
CA THR A 31 -1.74 -4.40 -30.60
C THR A 31 -3.03 -5.08 -30.13
N THR A 32 -3.45 -5.06 -28.86
CA THR A 32 -4.82 -5.46 -28.41
C THR A 32 -4.99 -5.12 -26.91
N PRO A 33 -5.98 -4.31 -26.49
CA PRO A 33 -6.28 -4.12 -25.07
C PRO A 33 -6.72 -5.45 -24.42
N GLY A 34 -5.95 -5.96 -23.46
CA GLY A 34 -6.33 -7.12 -22.64
C GLY A 34 -5.25 -8.21 -22.47
N ALA A 35 -4.09 -8.11 -23.12
CA ALA A 35 -3.06 -9.15 -23.02
C ALA A 35 -2.34 -9.19 -21.65
N LEU A 36 -2.39 -8.10 -20.87
CA LEU A 36 -1.77 -8.04 -19.55
C LEU A 36 -2.68 -8.68 -18.50
N GLY A 37 -2.31 -9.87 -18.04
CA GLY A 37 -3.00 -10.60 -16.98
C GLY A 37 -2.49 -10.31 -15.56
N VAL A 38 -2.91 -11.14 -14.60
CA VAL A 38 -2.58 -11.00 -13.18
C VAL A 38 -1.09 -10.98 -12.86
N ASN A 39 -0.24 -11.64 -13.67
CA ASN A 39 1.21 -11.66 -13.45
C ASN A 39 1.83 -10.27 -13.64
N PHE A 40 1.38 -9.51 -14.64
CA PHE A 40 1.79 -8.11 -14.82
C PHE A 40 1.34 -7.28 -13.62
N LEU A 41 0.08 -7.45 -13.19
CA LEU A 41 -0.49 -6.72 -12.06
C LEU A 41 0.28 -6.98 -10.75
N ARG A 42 0.68 -8.24 -10.50
CA ARG A 42 1.53 -8.62 -9.36
C ARG A 42 2.87 -7.91 -9.39
N ASN A 43 3.56 -7.92 -10.52
CA ASN A 43 4.86 -7.26 -10.67
C ASN A 43 4.75 -5.72 -10.56
N LEU A 44 3.68 -5.13 -11.10
CA LEU A 44 3.40 -3.70 -11.00
C LEU A 44 3.19 -3.28 -9.53
N VAL A 45 2.40 -4.03 -8.77
CA VAL A 45 2.15 -3.78 -7.34
C VAL A 45 3.44 -3.85 -6.54
N LEU A 46 4.25 -4.89 -6.75
CA LEU A 46 5.53 -5.05 -6.06
C LEU A 46 6.51 -3.91 -6.38
N ALA A 47 6.68 -3.58 -7.67
CA ALA A 47 7.57 -2.48 -8.08
C ALA A 47 7.15 -1.12 -7.52
N HIS A 48 5.84 -0.86 -7.47
CA HIS A 48 5.27 0.35 -6.88
C HIS A 48 5.62 0.47 -5.39
N LEU A 49 5.32 -0.58 -4.61
CA LEU A 49 5.59 -0.63 -3.17
C LEU A 49 7.08 -0.54 -2.83
N SER A 50 7.94 -0.96 -3.75
CA SER A 50 9.38 -0.97 -3.53
C SER A 50 10.08 0.37 -3.66
N THR A 51 9.40 1.34 -4.24
CA THR A 51 10.03 2.59 -4.66
C THR A 51 9.27 3.79 -4.14
N ILE A 52 7.94 3.74 -4.12
CA ILE A 52 7.09 4.82 -3.62
C ILE A 52 6.66 4.46 -2.19
N PRO A 53 7.34 4.99 -1.17
CA PRO A 53 7.05 4.63 0.22
C PRO A 53 5.65 5.10 0.61
N PHE A 54 4.99 4.34 1.48
CA PHE A 54 3.89 4.90 2.26
C PHE A 54 4.47 5.94 3.21
N GLU A 55 3.84 7.10 3.29
CA GLU A 55 4.12 8.14 4.30
C GLU A 55 2.91 9.06 4.48
N ASN A 56 2.78 9.66 5.67
CA ASN A 56 1.79 10.70 5.94
C ASN A 56 2.44 12.00 6.49
N VAL A 57 3.64 12.33 6.01
CA VAL A 57 4.40 13.53 6.43
C VAL A 57 3.65 14.81 6.08
N ASP A 58 2.98 14.88 4.92
CA ASP A 58 2.21 16.07 4.58
C ASP A 58 1.05 16.30 5.56
N VAL A 59 0.46 15.23 6.10
CA VAL A 59 -0.52 15.34 7.19
C VAL A 59 0.13 15.90 8.44
N LEU A 60 1.32 15.41 8.81
CA LEU A 60 2.09 15.95 9.94
C LEU A 60 2.40 17.45 9.77
N LEU A 61 2.71 17.89 8.55
CA LEU A 61 3.02 19.29 8.23
C LEU A 61 1.77 20.16 8.09
N GLY A 62 0.56 19.59 8.09
CA GLY A 62 -0.67 20.36 7.84
C GLY A 62 -0.87 20.74 6.37
N ARG A 63 -0.19 20.07 5.45
CA ARG A 63 -0.33 20.26 4.01
C ARG A 63 -1.55 19.47 3.50
N PRO A 64 -2.27 19.97 2.49
CA PRO A 64 -3.42 19.26 1.93
C PRO A 64 -2.98 18.01 1.17
N ILE A 65 -3.83 16.99 1.17
CA ILE A 65 -3.60 15.77 0.38
C ILE A 65 -4.46 15.80 -0.88
N SER A 66 -3.82 15.64 -2.05
CA SER A 66 -4.49 15.72 -3.35
C SER A 66 -4.69 14.34 -3.98
N THR A 67 -5.78 14.20 -4.72
CA THR A 67 -6.04 13.06 -5.62
C THR A 67 -5.91 13.44 -7.10
N ASN A 68 -5.56 14.70 -7.39
CA ASN A 68 -5.36 15.16 -8.76
C ASN A 68 -4.10 14.51 -9.34
N LEU A 69 -4.21 13.96 -10.55
CA LEU A 69 -3.09 13.26 -11.20
C LEU A 69 -1.84 14.15 -11.37
N ALA A 70 -2.00 15.45 -11.63
CA ALA A 70 -0.87 16.36 -11.77
C ALA A 70 -0.15 16.56 -10.43
N ASP A 71 -0.89 16.69 -9.33
CA ASP A 71 -0.32 16.81 -7.98
C ASP A 71 0.34 15.49 -7.55
N LEU A 72 -0.28 14.36 -7.85
CA LEU A 72 0.28 13.02 -7.59
C LEU A 72 1.60 12.82 -8.37
N TYR A 73 1.64 13.22 -9.65
CA TYR A 73 2.86 13.20 -10.44
C TYR A 73 3.94 14.07 -9.81
N ASN A 74 3.62 15.32 -9.50
CA ASN A 74 4.60 16.25 -8.92
C ASN A 74 5.15 15.73 -7.59
N LYS A 75 4.32 15.15 -6.73
CA LYS A 75 4.72 14.65 -5.41
C LYS A 75 5.41 13.28 -5.46
N LEU A 76 4.71 12.25 -5.92
CA LEU A 76 5.15 10.85 -5.79
C LEU A 76 6.21 10.47 -6.83
N ILE A 77 6.17 11.11 -8.01
CA ILE A 77 7.07 10.81 -9.13
C ILE A 77 8.22 11.82 -9.18
N HIS A 78 7.94 13.08 -9.51
CA HIS A 78 8.98 14.08 -9.75
C HIS A 78 9.71 14.46 -8.46
N ALA A 79 8.96 14.71 -7.38
CA ALA A 79 9.54 14.99 -6.06
C ALA A 79 9.94 13.72 -5.28
N ARG A 80 9.83 12.52 -5.89
CA ARG A 80 10.21 11.23 -5.28
C ARG A 80 9.74 11.03 -3.82
N ARG A 81 8.67 11.68 -3.40
CA ARG A 81 8.05 11.52 -2.08
C ARG A 81 7.20 10.24 -2.07
N GLY A 82 6.68 9.91 -0.90
CA GLY A 82 5.65 8.90 -0.76
C GLY A 82 4.25 9.51 -0.75
N GLY A 83 3.28 8.71 -0.34
CA GLY A 83 1.94 9.17 0.00
C GLY A 83 1.21 8.13 0.82
N TYR A 84 0.10 8.54 1.43
CA TYR A 84 -0.75 7.59 2.16
C TYR A 84 -1.73 6.87 1.21
N CYS A 85 -2.69 6.11 1.76
CA CYS A 85 -3.51 5.18 1.00
C CYS A 85 -4.21 5.77 -0.24
N ILE A 86 -4.74 6.99 -0.13
CA ILE A 86 -5.52 7.61 -1.21
C ILE A 86 -4.63 8.07 -2.37
N GLU A 87 -3.44 8.59 -2.08
CA GLU A 87 -2.48 9.02 -3.11
C GLU A 87 -1.91 7.81 -3.86
N GLN A 88 -1.46 6.80 -3.10
CA GLN A 88 -0.86 5.56 -3.62
C GLN A 88 -1.82 4.83 -4.55
N ASN A 89 -3.03 4.53 -4.07
CA ASN A 89 -4.02 3.78 -4.85
C ASN A 89 -4.62 4.58 -6.01
N SER A 90 -4.65 5.92 -5.94
CA SER A 90 -5.05 6.77 -7.07
C SER A 90 -3.99 6.77 -8.18
N LEU A 91 -2.71 6.87 -7.82
CA LEU A 91 -1.61 6.80 -8.77
C LEU A 91 -1.53 5.41 -9.42
N LEU A 92 -1.62 4.33 -8.63
CA LEU A 92 -1.64 2.97 -9.16
C LEU A 92 -2.83 2.74 -10.10
N ARG A 93 -4.02 3.25 -9.74
CA ARG A 93 -5.19 3.16 -10.62
C ARG A 93 -4.90 3.82 -11.97
N ALA A 94 -4.32 5.02 -11.98
CA ALA A 94 -3.96 5.70 -13.22
C ALA A 94 -2.94 4.89 -14.04
N ALA A 95 -1.95 4.27 -13.38
CA ALA A 95 -0.97 3.40 -14.04
C ALA A 95 -1.60 2.14 -14.65
N MET A 96 -2.56 1.51 -13.96
CA MET A 96 -3.29 0.35 -14.47
C MET A 96 -4.17 0.71 -15.67
N VAL A 97 -4.88 1.86 -15.61
CA VAL A 97 -5.64 2.37 -16.77
C VAL A 97 -4.72 2.61 -17.96
N ASP A 98 -3.57 3.26 -17.75
CA ASP A 98 -2.58 3.51 -18.80
C ASP A 98 -1.99 2.21 -19.37
N ALA A 99 -1.83 1.18 -18.54
CA ALA A 99 -1.38 -0.15 -18.95
C ALA A 99 -2.44 -0.91 -19.79
N GLY A 100 -3.69 -0.45 -19.83
CA GLY A 100 -4.77 -1.04 -20.62
C GLY A 100 -5.80 -1.84 -19.81
N PHE A 101 -5.78 -1.79 -18.48
CA PHE A 101 -6.85 -2.36 -17.66
C PHE A 101 -8.08 -1.44 -17.71
N THR A 102 -9.17 -1.93 -18.31
CA THR A 102 -10.37 -1.12 -18.59
C THR A 102 -11.44 -1.21 -17.50
N HIS A 103 -11.48 -2.29 -16.73
CA HIS A 103 -12.48 -2.54 -15.69
C HIS A 103 -11.87 -2.38 -14.29
N ILE A 104 -11.71 -1.13 -13.86
CA ILE A 104 -11.17 -0.80 -12.54
C ILE A 104 -12.16 0.04 -11.74
N ARG A 105 -12.55 -0.47 -10.57
CA ARG A 105 -13.42 0.19 -9.61
C ARG A 105 -12.65 0.54 -8.34
N THR A 106 -12.77 1.77 -7.86
CA THR A 106 -12.28 2.14 -6.53
C THR A 106 -13.29 1.67 -5.48
N LEU A 107 -12.81 1.00 -4.45
CA LEU A 107 -13.58 0.52 -3.30
C LEU A 107 -13.19 1.34 -2.05
N GLY A 108 -14.14 1.44 -1.11
CA GLY A 108 -13.92 2.07 0.19
C GLY A 108 -13.85 1.03 1.30
N GLY A 109 -12.74 1.02 2.04
CA GLY A 109 -12.50 0.13 3.16
C GLY A 109 -12.65 0.82 4.51
N ARG A 110 -13.23 0.10 5.47
CA ARG A 110 -13.25 0.43 6.90
C ARG A 110 -12.07 -0.25 7.55
N SER A 111 -11.16 0.54 8.12
CA SER A 111 -10.04 0.00 8.89
C SER A 111 -10.58 -0.68 10.15
N VAL A 112 -10.19 -1.93 10.38
CA VAL A 112 -10.55 -2.65 11.60
C VAL A 112 -9.48 -2.35 12.66
N ILE A 113 -9.85 -1.59 13.68
CA ILE A 113 -9.00 -1.31 14.83
C ILE A 113 -9.35 -2.34 15.92
N PRO A 114 -8.41 -3.19 16.35
CA PRO A 114 -8.64 -4.12 17.46
C PRO A 114 -9.11 -3.34 18.71
N ASP A 115 -10.11 -3.86 19.41
CA ASP A 115 -10.70 -3.32 20.65
C ASP A 115 -11.61 -2.08 20.52
N GLU A 116 -11.82 -1.55 19.32
CA GLU A 116 -12.85 -0.52 19.10
C GLU A 116 -14.19 -1.17 18.68
N ALA A 117 -15.18 -1.15 19.58
CA ALA A 117 -16.54 -1.60 19.31
C ALA A 117 -17.33 -0.65 18.37
N VAL A 118 -16.68 0.34 17.77
CA VAL A 118 -17.30 1.39 16.96
C VAL A 118 -16.94 1.16 15.49
N ALA A 119 -17.96 1.12 14.63
CA ALA A 119 -17.76 1.09 13.19
C ALA A 119 -16.99 2.33 12.73
N THR A 120 -15.79 2.13 12.18
CA THR A 120 -15.06 3.21 11.51
C THR A 120 -15.77 3.56 10.19
N GLY A 121 -15.63 4.81 9.75
CA GLY A 121 -16.03 5.21 8.40
C GLY A 121 -15.24 4.46 7.33
N ARG A 122 -15.59 4.64 6.06
CA ARG A 122 -14.70 4.23 4.95
C ARG A 122 -13.51 5.20 4.94
N LEU A 123 -12.39 4.76 5.50
CA LEU A 123 -11.18 5.59 5.70
C LEU A 123 -10.00 5.14 4.84
N HIS A 124 -10.16 4.03 4.13
CA HIS A 124 -9.17 3.46 3.23
C HIS A 124 -9.75 3.33 1.82
N VAL A 125 -8.90 3.38 0.81
CA VAL A 125 -9.28 3.10 -0.58
C VAL A 125 -8.42 1.99 -1.14
N MET A 126 -9.02 1.15 -1.96
CA MET A 126 -8.37 0.07 -2.70
C MET A 126 -9.00 -0.02 -4.10
N ASN A 127 -8.43 -0.81 -4.99
CA ASN A 127 -8.95 -1.00 -6.34
C ASN A 127 -9.43 -2.43 -6.53
N LEU A 128 -10.54 -2.61 -7.23
CA LEU A 128 -10.97 -3.89 -7.78
C LEU A 128 -10.71 -3.86 -9.28
N VAL A 129 -9.91 -4.82 -9.75
CA VAL A 129 -9.59 -5.01 -11.16
C VAL A 129 -10.29 -6.26 -11.65
N THR A 130 -11.09 -6.12 -12.70
CA THR A 130 -11.68 -7.24 -13.42
C THR A 130 -10.85 -7.53 -14.66
N ILE A 131 -10.35 -8.76 -14.78
CA ILE A 131 -9.60 -9.27 -15.93
C ILE A 131 -10.50 -10.28 -16.65
N HIS A 132 -10.70 -10.10 -17.96
CA HIS A 132 -11.45 -11.03 -18.78
C HIS A 132 -10.49 -11.95 -19.54
N GLY A 133 -10.67 -13.26 -19.41
CA GLY A 133 -9.93 -14.26 -20.18
C GLY A 133 -10.44 -14.38 -21.62
N GLU A 134 -9.67 -15.07 -22.47
CA GLU A 134 -10.00 -15.25 -23.89
C GLU A 134 -11.34 -15.99 -24.11
N GLU A 135 -11.73 -16.85 -23.15
CA GLU A 135 -12.97 -17.63 -23.18
C GLU A 135 -14.14 -16.95 -22.44
N GLY A 136 -13.99 -15.66 -22.08
CA GLY A 136 -15.02 -14.89 -21.38
C GLY A 136 -15.07 -15.11 -19.87
N GLU A 137 -14.12 -15.87 -19.30
CA GLU A 137 -13.95 -16.00 -17.86
C GLU A 137 -13.66 -14.65 -17.22
N GLU A 138 -14.28 -14.36 -16.08
CA GLU A 138 -14.06 -13.14 -15.32
C GLU A 138 -13.27 -13.44 -14.04
N GLU A 139 -12.12 -12.80 -13.88
CA GLU A 139 -11.38 -12.82 -12.62
C GLU A 139 -11.35 -11.44 -11.97
N ARG A 140 -11.80 -11.38 -10.71
CA ARG A 140 -11.81 -10.14 -9.93
C ARG A 140 -10.73 -10.16 -8.87
N TRP A 141 -9.91 -9.13 -8.88
CA TRP A 141 -8.71 -9.00 -8.05
C TRP A 141 -8.76 -7.70 -7.25
N VAL A 142 -8.73 -7.81 -5.92
CA VAL A 142 -8.51 -6.67 -5.02
C VAL A 142 -7.03 -6.32 -5.06
N VAL A 143 -6.74 -5.05 -5.33
CA VAL A 143 -5.40 -4.49 -5.48
C VAL A 143 -5.25 -3.31 -4.54
N ASP A 144 -4.23 -3.37 -3.70
CA ASP A 144 -3.97 -2.33 -2.71
C ASP A 144 -2.47 -2.12 -2.52
N VAL A 145 -2.05 -0.85 -2.59
CA VAL A 145 -0.68 -0.38 -2.32
C VAL A 145 -0.62 0.63 -1.17
N GLY A 146 -1.73 0.81 -0.45
CA GLY A 146 -1.94 1.90 0.50
C GLY A 146 -2.08 1.49 1.96
N THR A 147 -2.02 0.19 2.31
CA THR A 147 -2.23 -0.31 3.68
C THR A 147 -1.02 -0.14 4.62
N SER A 148 0.01 0.61 4.20
CA SER A 148 1.29 0.73 4.90
C SER A 148 1.92 -0.66 5.13
N ALA A 149 2.45 -0.96 6.32
CA ALA A 149 3.19 -2.19 6.60
C ALA A 149 2.36 -3.49 6.55
N GLY A 150 1.02 -3.42 6.44
CA GLY A 150 0.11 -4.58 6.32
C GLY A 150 -0.35 -4.88 4.90
N VAL A 151 0.29 -4.28 3.89
CA VAL A 151 -0.07 -4.43 2.47
C VAL A 151 0.20 -5.86 1.98
N PRO A 152 -0.67 -6.46 1.14
CA PRO A 152 -0.51 -7.83 0.68
C PRO A 152 0.69 -8.02 -0.26
N MET A 153 1.32 -6.96 -0.77
CA MET A 153 2.40 -7.08 -1.76
C MET A 153 2.01 -7.89 -3.01
N GLY A 154 0.73 -7.84 -3.38
CA GLY A 154 0.18 -8.50 -4.57
C GLY A 154 -1.35 -8.39 -4.64
N PRO A 155 -1.94 -8.69 -5.81
CA PRO A 155 -3.39 -8.77 -5.97
C PRO A 155 -3.96 -10.00 -5.25
N LEU A 156 -5.14 -9.86 -4.64
CA LEU A 156 -5.89 -10.96 -4.02
C LEU A 156 -7.18 -11.24 -4.80
N ARG A 157 -7.44 -12.51 -5.12
CA ARG A 157 -8.66 -12.93 -5.82
C ARG A 157 -9.86 -12.76 -4.89
N LEU A 158 -10.88 -12.04 -5.37
CA LEU A 158 -12.10 -11.73 -4.62
C LEU A 158 -13.02 -12.95 -4.47
N ASP A 159 -13.11 -13.76 -5.52
CA ASP A 159 -14.13 -14.81 -5.67
C ASP A 159 -13.70 -16.17 -5.11
N THR A 160 -12.85 -16.15 -4.08
CA THR A 160 -12.43 -17.34 -3.36
C THR A 160 -12.23 -17.01 -1.89
N THR A 161 -12.71 -17.90 -1.02
CA THR A 161 -12.45 -17.84 0.43
C THR A 161 -11.22 -18.65 0.83
N ALA A 162 -10.55 -19.31 -0.13
CA ALA A 162 -9.30 -20.01 0.13
C ALA A 162 -8.22 -19.00 0.54
N SER A 163 -7.27 -19.47 1.34
CA SER A 163 -6.10 -18.67 1.63
C SER A 163 -5.23 -18.50 0.38
N GLN A 164 -4.56 -17.36 0.32
CA GLN A 164 -3.80 -16.87 -0.81
C GLN A 164 -2.44 -16.41 -0.29
N PHE A 165 -1.39 -17.05 -0.77
CA PHE A 165 -0.04 -16.68 -0.41
C PHE A 165 0.43 -15.51 -1.25
N THR A 166 0.90 -14.50 -0.56
CA THR A 166 1.59 -13.36 -1.12
C THR A 166 2.97 -13.29 -0.50
N PRO A 167 3.88 -12.47 -1.03
CA PRO A 167 5.16 -12.27 -0.36
C PRO A 167 5.05 -11.64 1.02
N ALA A 168 3.91 -10.99 1.34
CA ALA A 168 3.67 -10.44 2.67
C ALA A 168 3.18 -11.48 3.68
N GLY A 169 2.95 -12.73 3.24
CA GLY A 169 2.39 -13.80 4.03
C GLY A 169 1.07 -14.32 3.48
N GLU A 170 0.33 -15.00 4.33
CA GLU A 170 -0.94 -15.64 3.97
C GLU A 170 -2.12 -14.68 4.22
N PHE A 171 -2.91 -14.45 3.17
CA PHE A 171 -4.07 -13.57 3.19
C PHE A 171 -5.32 -14.33 2.74
N ARG A 172 -6.49 -13.79 3.02
CA ARG A 172 -7.73 -14.25 2.39
C ARG A 172 -8.73 -13.10 2.28
N ILE A 173 -9.73 -13.31 1.43
CA ILE A 173 -10.92 -12.49 1.42
C ILE A 173 -12.09 -13.36 1.89
N SER A 174 -12.69 -13.00 3.01
CA SER A 174 -13.90 -13.65 3.51
C SER A 174 -15.14 -12.85 3.13
N LYS A 175 -16.26 -13.55 2.98
CA LYS A 175 -17.56 -13.00 2.61
C LYS A 175 -18.54 -13.21 3.76
N TYR A 176 -19.14 -12.13 4.25
CA TYR A 176 -20.14 -12.13 5.30
C TYR A 176 -21.47 -11.64 4.74
N ASP A 177 -22.51 -12.45 4.93
CA ASP A 177 -23.88 -12.03 4.70
C ASP A 177 -24.39 -11.30 5.95
N LEU A 178 -24.62 -9.99 5.81
CA LEU A 178 -25.07 -9.14 6.92
C LEU A 178 -26.53 -9.41 7.29
N CYS A 179 -27.34 -10.00 6.41
CA CYS A 179 -28.72 -10.37 6.71
C CYS A 179 -28.81 -11.55 7.68
N THR A 180 -27.82 -12.44 7.69
CA THR A 180 -27.78 -13.64 8.53
C THR A 180 -26.83 -13.53 9.71
N ASN A 181 -25.87 -12.60 9.69
CA ASN A 181 -24.93 -12.39 10.79
C ASN A 181 -25.35 -11.26 11.75
N LYS A 182 -26.13 -11.61 12.79
CA LYS A 182 -26.67 -10.67 13.79
C LYS A 182 -25.60 -9.90 14.60
N GLU A 183 -24.41 -10.46 14.78
CA GLU A 183 -23.30 -9.77 15.47
C GLU A 183 -22.75 -8.60 14.64
N MET A 184 -22.83 -8.72 13.30
CA MET A 184 -22.29 -7.74 12.35
C MET A 184 -23.25 -6.59 12.05
N MET A 185 -24.56 -6.76 12.34
CA MET A 185 -25.57 -5.70 12.22
C MET A 185 -25.25 -4.44 13.04
N HIS A 186 -24.46 -4.56 14.12
CA HIS A 186 -24.01 -3.40 14.92
C HIS A 186 -23.03 -2.49 14.16
N TYR A 187 -22.24 -3.04 13.24
CA TYR A 187 -21.25 -2.30 12.46
C TYR A 187 -21.81 -1.70 11.17
N ALA A 188 -22.96 -2.21 10.73
CA ALA A 188 -23.54 -1.93 9.43
C ALA A 188 -24.91 -1.26 9.51
N ARG A 189 -25.21 -0.40 10.51
CA ARG A 189 -26.50 0.32 10.56
C ARG A 189 -26.61 1.37 9.44
N PRO A 190 -27.39 1.14 8.37
CA PRO A 190 -27.63 2.14 7.34
C PRO A 190 -28.88 2.94 7.71
N VAL A 191 -28.91 4.21 7.33
CA VAL A 191 -30.15 5.00 7.32
C VAL A 191 -30.91 4.62 6.04
N GLY A 192 -32.04 3.91 6.17
CA GLY A 192 -32.99 3.66 5.07
C GLY A 192 -33.09 2.18 4.64
N GLY A 193 -34.33 1.67 4.57
CA GLY A 193 -34.65 0.27 4.29
C GLY A 193 -34.64 -0.10 2.81
N PHE A 194 -33.94 -1.20 2.50
CA PHE A 194 -34.04 -1.96 1.25
C PHE A 194 -33.70 -3.44 1.55
N ASP A 195 -34.46 -4.37 0.98
CA ASP A 195 -34.61 -5.78 1.44
C ASP A 195 -33.76 -6.84 0.68
N GLU A 196 -32.73 -6.49 -0.09
CA GLU A 196 -31.91 -7.50 -0.79
C GLU A 196 -30.39 -7.20 -0.75
N GLY A 197 -29.58 -8.17 -0.29
CA GLY A 197 -28.21 -8.36 -0.79
C GLY A 197 -27.01 -7.70 -0.07
N TRP A 198 -27.08 -7.43 1.24
CA TRP A 198 -25.93 -6.84 1.96
C TRP A 198 -24.81 -7.86 2.21
N THR A 199 -23.85 -7.93 1.28
CA THR A 199 -22.58 -8.65 1.46
C THR A 199 -21.48 -7.70 1.90
N GLU A 200 -20.84 -8.00 3.03
CA GLU A 200 -19.58 -7.38 3.43
C GLU A 200 -18.42 -8.36 3.20
N TYR A 201 -17.29 -7.84 2.71
CA TYR A 201 -16.06 -8.58 2.54
C TYR A 201 -15.07 -8.16 3.62
N ALA A 202 -14.27 -9.09 4.13
CA ALA A 202 -13.11 -8.74 4.94
C ALA A 202 -11.82 -9.17 4.25
N PHE A 203 -10.91 -8.21 4.13
CA PHE A 203 -9.52 -8.44 3.80
C PHE A 203 -8.82 -8.86 5.09
N GLU A 204 -8.31 -10.09 5.15
CA GLU A 204 -7.72 -10.67 6.34
C GLU A 204 -6.30 -11.15 6.08
N MET A 205 -5.45 -10.97 7.10
CA MET A 205 -4.09 -11.50 7.14
C MET A 205 -4.00 -12.56 8.23
N HIS A 206 -3.30 -13.65 7.94
CA HIS A 206 -2.95 -14.65 8.94
C HIS A 206 -1.85 -14.11 9.84
N ALA A 207 -2.14 -13.93 11.12
CA ALA A 207 -1.18 -13.44 12.09
C ALA A 207 -0.33 -14.60 12.63
N HIS A 208 0.92 -14.31 13.01
CA HIS A 208 1.83 -15.27 13.67
C HIS A 208 1.22 -16.01 14.86
N SER A 209 0.24 -15.40 15.54
CA SER A 209 -0.57 -16.04 16.60
C SER A 209 -1.41 -17.25 16.14
N GLY A 210 -1.46 -17.55 14.84
CA GLY A 210 -2.30 -18.57 14.24
C GLY A 210 -3.73 -18.12 13.92
N THR A 211 -4.08 -16.86 14.22
CA THR A 211 -5.42 -16.30 14.03
C THR A 211 -5.51 -15.44 12.77
N TRP A 212 -6.71 -15.37 12.18
CA TRP A 212 -7.01 -14.42 11.11
C TRP A 212 -7.37 -13.06 11.69
N ARG A 213 -6.74 -12.00 11.19
CA ARG A 213 -7.03 -10.62 11.57
C ARG A 213 -7.55 -9.86 10.37
N ALA A 214 -8.78 -9.34 10.47
CA ALA A 214 -9.30 -8.39 9.49
C ALA A 214 -8.49 -7.10 9.56
N ILE A 215 -8.01 -6.64 8.40
CA ILE A 215 -7.34 -5.35 8.26
C ILE A 215 -8.35 -4.31 7.77
N HIS A 216 -9.12 -4.69 6.73
CA HIS A 216 -10.18 -3.86 6.18
C HIS A 216 -11.47 -4.64 5.99
N ARG A 217 -12.60 -3.99 6.22
CA ARG A 217 -13.91 -4.45 5.75
C ARG A 217 -14.43 -3.54 4.66
N PHE A 218 -15.04 -4.11 3.62
CA PHE A 218 -15.49 -3.34 2.47
C PHE A 218 -16.69 -3.99 1.81
N ASP A 219 -17.42 -3.20 1.04
CA ASP A 219 -18.43 -3.69 0.11
C ASP A 219 -17.99 -3.39 -1.32
N LEU A 220 -18.79 -3.88 -2.26
CA LEU A 220 -18.54 -3.69 -3.68
C LEU A 220 -19.13 -2.38 -4.21
N GLN A 221 -19.55 -1.43 -3.37
CA GLN A 221 -20.08 -0.16 -3.88
C GLN A 221 -18.94 0.62 -4.56
N PRO A 222 -19.12 1.06 -5.83
CA PRO A 222 -18.15 1.93 -6.47
C PRO A 222 -18.02 3.25 -5.72
N GLN A 223 -16.79 3.69 -5.52
CA GLN A 223 -16.48 5.00 -4.98
C GLN A 223 -16.09 5.94 -6.12
N TYR A 224 -16.80 7.05 -6.25
CA TYR A 224 -16.55 8.08 -7.25
C TYR A 224 -15.57 9.12 -6.72
N PRO A 225 -14.98 9.97 -7.59
CA PRO A 225 -14.02 10.99 -7.15
C PRO A 225 -14.51 11.88 -6.01
N ARG A 226 -15.81 12.18 -5.95
CA ARG A 226 -16.43 12.97 -4.86
C ARG A 226 -16.46 12.20 -3.53
N ASP A 227 -16.68 10.89 -3.58
CA ASP A 227 -16.66 10.03 -2.39
C ASP A 227 -15.22 9.92 -1.87
N VAL A 228 -14.25 9.72 -2.78
CA VAL A 228 -12.82 9.69 -2.42
C VAL A 228 -12.38 11.03 -1.82
N PHE A 229 -12.87 12.15 -2.33
CA PHE A 229 -12.61 13.47 -1.74
C PHE A 229 -13.16 13.59 -0.31
N ALA A 230 -14.40 13.13 -0.06
CA ALA A 230 -14.98 13.14 1.27
C ALA A 230 -14.23 12.21 2.24
N MET A 231 -13.87 11.00 1.78
CA MET A 231 -13.05 10.05 2.55
C MET A 231 -11.69 10.64 2.88
N ASN A 232 -11.01 11.27 1.90
CA ASN A 232 -9.75 11.97 2.11
C ASN A 232 -9.85 13.00 3.22
N TYR A 233 -10.87 13.87 3.17
CA TYR A 233 -11.08 14.87 4.22
C TYR A 233 -11.17 14.25 5.61
N VAL A 234 -11.98 13.19 5.78
CA VAL A 234 -12.14 12.53 7.09
C VAL A 234 -10.87 11.81 7.52
N THR A 235 -10.24 11.04 6.62
CA THR A 235 -8.98 10.33 6.90
C THR A 235 -7.86 11.30 7.26
N TYR A 236 -7.80 12.46 6.61
CA TYR A 236 -6.86 13.54 6.95
C TYR A 236 -7.09 14.03 8.37
N GLN A 237 -8.33 14.40 8.73
CA GLN A 237 -8.64 14.88 10.08
C GLN A 237 -8.32 13.83 11.14
N LEU A 238 -8.66 12.56 10.90
CA LEU A 238 -8.34 11.47 11.83
C LEU A 238 -6.85 11.22 11.94
N ALA A 239 -6.08 11.36 10.86
CA ALA A 239 -4.63 11.25 10.90
C ALA A 239 -3.98 12.43 11.65
N VAL A 240 -4.55 13.63 11.56
CA VAL A 240 -4.15 14.80 12.37
C VAL A 240 -4.47 14.58 13.85
N ILE A 241 -5.68 14.12 14.18
CA ILE A 241 -6.14 13.92 15.57
C ILE A 241 -5.49 12.69 16.22
N GLY A 242 -5.28 11.63 15.44
CA GLY A 242 -4.65 10.39 15.90
C GLY A 242 -3.14 10.53 16.12
N TYR A 243 -2.56 11.69 15.80
CA TYR A 243 -1.19 12.07 16.14
C TYR A 243 -0.16 10.96 15.84
N SER A 244 -0.34 10.26 14.72
CA SER A 244 0.52 9.13 14.34
C SER A 244 1.24 9.42 13.03
N LEU A 245 2.55 9.23 13.04
CA LEU A 245 3.38 9.23 11.83
C LEU A 245 3.60 7.77 11.42
N ARG A 246 3.29 7.46 10.18
CA ARG A 246 3.43 6.13 9.60
C ARG A 246 4.27 6.22 8.35
N GLY A 247 5.15 5.24 8.18
CA GLY A 247 5.99 5.11 7.02
C GLY A 247 6.22 3.63 6.71
N SER A 248 6.25 3.25 5.44
CA SER A 248 6.70 1.91 5.09
C SER A 248 7.17 1.81 3.66
N ARG A 249 8.14 0.94 3.42
CA ARG A 249 8.67 0.68 2.08
C ARG A 249 9.06 -0.79 1.94
N THR A 250 8.70 -1.38 0.82
CA THR A 250 9.20 -2.70 0.43
C THR A 250 10.60 -2.55 -0.19
N VAL A 251 11.46 -3.54 0.01
CA VAL A 251 12.70 -3.69 -0.75
C VAL A 251 12.48 -4.85 -1.71
N THR A 252 12.70 -4.65 -3.00
CA THR A 252 12.67 -5.73 -4.01
C THR A 252 13.91 -5.68 -4.90
N THR A 253 14.12 -6.75 -5.66
CA THR A 253 14.99 -6.76 -6.84
C THR A 253 14.25 -7.34 -8.04
N TRP A 254 14.69 -7.00 -9.25
CA TRP A 254 14.26 -7.68 -10.46
C TRP A 254 15.18 -8.85 -10.75
N ALA A 255 14.61 -10.03 -10.95
CA ALA A 255 15.33 -11.23 -11.32
C ALA A 255 14.85 -11.75 -12.69
N PRO A 256 15.76 -12.24 -13.54
CA PRO A 256 15.36 -13.00 -14.72
C PRO A 256 14.57 -14.24 -14.30
N GLU A 257 13.61 -14.61 -15.12
CA GLU A 257 12.83 -15.82 -14.92
C GLU A 257 13.69 -17.08 -15.01
N GLY A 258 13.37 -18.08 -14.18
CA GLY A 258 14.19 -19.29 -14.03
C GLY A 258 15.42 -19.12 -13.12
N THR A 259 15.59 -17.96 -12.48
CA THR A 259 16.56 -17.81 -11.37
C THR A 259 16.21 -18.84 -10.28
N GLN A 260 17.20 -19.65 -9.89
CA GLN A 260 17.01 -20.71 -8.88
C GLN A 260 16.39 -20.14 -7.59
N GLY A 261 15.41 -20.86 -7.04
CA GLY A 261 14.71 -20.48 -5.80
C GLY A 261 13.51 -19.56 -5.99
N ILE A 262 13.21 -19.09 -7.21
CA ILE A 262 11.99 -18.33 -7.50
C ILE A 262 10.91 -19.29 -8.04
N PRO A 263 9.78 -19.46 -7.34
CA PRO A 263 8.68 -20.26 -7.86
C PRO A 263 8.00 -19.50 -9.00
N ASN A 264 8.22 -19.94 -10.24
CA ASN A 264 7.42 -19.82 -11.48
C ASN A 264 8.33 -19.73 -12.72
N GLY A 265 7.90 -20.38 -13.82
CA GLY A 265 8.69 -20.57 -15.05
C GLY A 265 7.91 -20.29 -16.34
N VAL A 266 7.83 -19.02 -16.72
CA VAL A 266 7.22 -18.50 -17.96
C VAL A 266 7.98 -17.27 -18.50
N GLY A 267 9.22 -17.43 -19.02
CA GLY A 267 10.03 -16.42 -19.75
C GLY A 267 9.78 -14.91 -19.52
N GLY A 268 10.72 -14.21 -18.85
CA GLY A 268 10.58 -12.78 -18.57
C GLY A 268 11.40 -12.29 -17.36
N TRP A 269 10.91 -11.23 -16.70
CA TRP A 269 11.46 -10.65 -15.46
C TRP A 269 10.41 -10.68 -14.35
N VAL A 270 10.83 -11.01 -13.12
CA VAL A 270 9.97 -11.06 -11.93
C VAL A 270 10.49 -10.11 -10.86
N CYS A 271 9.58 -9.35 -10.24
CA CYS A 271 9.92 -8.52 -9.08
C CYS A 271 9.87 -9.38 -7.83
N VAL A 272 10.98 -9.46 -7.09
CA VAL A 272 11.14 -10.33 -5.91
C VAL A 272 11.33 -9.48 -4.67
N PRO A 273 10.45 -9.57 -3.66
CA PRO A 273 10.60 -8.84 -2.41
C PRO A 273 11.68 -9.47 -1.53
N ARG A 274 12.39 -8.60 -0.83
CA ARG A 274 13.47 -8.88 0.11
C ARG A 274 13.05 -8.58 1.54
N GLY A 275 12.19 -7.57 1.71
CA GLY A 275 11.57 -7.28 3.00
C GLY A 275 10.73 -6.00 2.96
N VAL A 276 10.15 -5.65 4.10
CA VAL A 276 9.44 -4.38 4.30
C VAL A 276 10.04 -3.67 5.51
N HIS A 277 10.49 -2.43 5.34
CA HIS A 277 10.79 -1.52 6.43
C HIS A 277 9.51 -0.78 6.78
N GLY A 278 9.04 -0.92 8.02
CA GLY A 278 7.85 -0.25 8.53
C GLY A 278 8.18 0.59 9.74
N LEU A 279 7.53 1.75 9.84
CA LEU A 279 7.62 2.71 10.93
C LEU A 279 6.21 3.09 11.37
N ARG A 280 5.98 3.08 12.67
CA ARG A 280 4.80 3.70 13.31
C ARG A 280 5.26 4.47 14.53
N VAL A 281 4.86 5.74 14.61
CA VAL A 281 5.05 6.62 15.76
C VAL A 281 3.68 6.93 16.35
N GLU A 282 3.50 6.72 17.65
CA GLU A 282 2.28 7.03 18.40
C GLU A 282 2.50 8.13 19.45
N THR A 283 1.41 8.72 19.94
CA THR A 283 1.39 9.77 20.98
C THR A 283 2.02 9.39 22.31
N GLU A 284 2.22 8.10 22.55
CA GLU A 284 2.81 7.58 23.78
C GLU A 284 4.33 7.44 23.69
N SER A 285 5.00 8.17 22.77
CA SER A 285 6.45 8.14 22.52
C SER A 285 7.01 6.80 22.00
N ARG A 286 6.13 5.92 21.49
CA ARG A 286 6.53 4.61 20.97
C ARG A 286 6.79 4.69 19.47
N VAL A 287 8.05 4.47 19.10
CA VAL A 287 8.45 4.18 17.72
C VAL A 287 8.55 2.67 17.57
N SER A 288 7.69 2.06 16.77
CA SER A 288 7.86 0.67 16.36
C SER A 288 8.40 0.62 14.94
N VAL A 289 9.64 0.15 14.79
CA VAL A 289 10.20 -0.23 13.50
C VAL A 289 10.10 -1.74 13.35
N ARG A 290 9.69 -2.21 12.17
CA ARG A 290 9.67 -3.64 11.86
C ARG A 290 10.28 -3.87 10.49
N THR A 291 11.21 -4.81 10.44
CA THR A 291 11.67 -5.43 9.22
C THR A 291 10.96 -6.78 9.10
N LEU A 292 10.08 -6.91 8.12
CA LEU A 292 9.44 -8.19 7.79
C LEU A 292 10.26 -8.85 6.69
N ASN A 293 10.97 -9.95 6.99
CA ASN A 293 11.61 -10.78 5.96
C ASN A 293 10.53 -11.57 5.20
N ALA A 294 10.47 -11.39 3.89
CA ALA A 294 9.29 -11.66 3.06
C ALA A 294 9.19 -13.10 2.49
N TYR A 295 9.65 -14.14 3.19
CA TYR A 295 9.50 -15.53 2.74
C TYR A 295 9.15 -16.51 3.88
N PRO A 296 7.89 -16.60 4.31
CA PRO A 296 7.42 -17.73 5.09
C PRO A 296 7.21 -18.93 4.15
N GLY A 297 7.98 -20.01 4.30
CA GLY A 297 7.67 -21.33 3.71
C GLY A 297 8.53 -21.83 2.54
N ALA A 298 9.59 -21.13 2.12
CA ALA A 298 10.66 -21.74 1.34
C ALA A 298 11.71 -22.29 2.34
N PRO A 299 12.04 -23.59 2.34
CA PRO A 299 13.04 -24.14 3.27
C PRO A 299 14.40 -23.55 2.93
N ASP A 300 14.87 -22.55 3.70
CA ASP A 300 16.17 -21.86 3.59
C ASP A 300 16.85 -22.06 2.24
N ALA A 301 16.11 -21.74 1.16
CA ALA A 301 16.62 -21.96 -0.18
C ALA A 301 17.72 -20.93 -0.29
N ALA A 302 18.95 -21.44 -0.40
CA ALA A 302 20.15 -20.63 -0.43
C ALA A 302 19.87 -19.36 -1.23
N PRO A 303 20.19 -18.18 -0.68
CA PRO A 303 19.86 -16.94 -1.34
C PRO A 303 20.33 -16.99 -2.79
N PRO A 304 19.53 -16.45 -3.74
CA PRO A 304 19.90 -16.45 -5.15
C PRO A 304 21.34 -15.99 -5.24
N THR A 305 22.19 -16.82 -5.86
CA THR A 305 23.65 -16.69 -5.88
C THR A 305 24.08 -15.45 -6.67
N GLY A 306 23.92 -14.31 -6.03
CA GLY A 306 24.38 -12.98 -6.42
C GLY A 306 24.35 -12.17 -5.14
N GLU A 307 25.48 -11.55 -4.80
CA GLU A 307 25.75 -10.86 -3.54
C GLU A 307 24.48 -10.27 -2.92
N LEU A 308 24.03 -10.89 -1.83
CA LEU A 308 22.93 -10.36 -1.05
C LEU A 308 23.33 -8.99 -0.50
N ALA A 309 22.39 -8.05 -0.51
CA ALA A 309 22.42 -6.97 0.46
C ALA A 309 22.58 -7.60 1.86
N PRO A 310 23.49 -7.09 2.70
CA PRO A 310 23.79 -7.68 3.99
C PRO A 310 22.51 -7.87 4.82
N PRO A 311 22.46 -8.87 5.71
CA PRO A 311 21.36 -9.01 6.66
C PRO A 311 21.11 -7.66 7.31
N VAL A 312 19.83 -7.25 7.35
CA VAL A 312 19.42 -5.94 7.87
C VAL A 312 20.01 -5.82 9.28
N PRO A 313 20.89 -4.82 9.54
CA PRO A 313 21.58 -4.71 10.81
C PRO A 313 20.59 -4.70 11.99
N HIS A 314 21.05 -5.04 13.19
CA HIS A 314 20.32 -4.69 14.41
C HIS A 314 20.11 -3.16 14.38
N GLU A 315 18.92 -2.72 13.99
CA GLU A 315 18.63 -1.30 13.79
C GLU A 315 18.50 -0.63 15.16
N GLU A 316 19.43 0.28 15.46
CA GLU A 316 19.22 1.28 16.51
C GLU A 316 17.99 2.11 16.13
N HIS A 317 16.95 2.05 16.96
CA HIS A 317 15.73 2.80 16.72
C HIS A 317 15.98 4.30 16.85
N PRO A 318 15.40 5.15 15.98
CA PRO A 318 15.57 6.60 16.09
C PRO A 318 15.00 7.09 17.43
N THR A 319 15.84 7.77 18.21
CA THR A 319 15.53 8.27 19.56
C THR A 319 15.18 9.76 19.57
N THR A 320 15.54 10.49 18.51
CA THR A 320 15.22 11.91 18.34
C THR A 320 14.42 12.17 17.05
N PRO A 321 13.65 13.27 16.98
CA PRO A 321 13.00 13.71 15.74
C PRO A 321 13.96 13.86 14.56
N GLY A 322 15.18 14.32 14.80
CA GLY A 322 16.23 14.45 13.79
C GLY A 322 16.73 13.11 13.29
N GLU A 323 16.99 12.15 14.18
CA GLU A 323 17.32 10.76 13.81
C GLU A 323 16.19 10.09 13.05
N LEU A 324 14.93 10.38 13.41
CA LEU A 324 13.79 9.85 12.68
C LEU A 324 13.71 10.39 11.25
N TYR A 325 13.96 11.70 11.07
CA TYR A 325 14.06 12.29 9.75
C TYR A 325 15.13 11.58 8.91
N ASP A 326 16.33 11.40 9.47
CA ASP A 326 17.45 10.74 8.79
C ASP A 326 17.11 9.27 8.46
N TRP A 327 16.47 8.56 9.40
CA TRP A 327 16.00 7.18 9.19
C TRP A 327 14.99 7.09 8.05
N MET A 328 14.04 8.03 7.96
CA MET A 328 13.06 8.07 6.86
C MET A 328 13.73 8.35 5.50
N VAL A 329 14.76 9.19 5.47
CA VAL A 329 15.56 9.43 4.27
C VAL A 329 16.30 8.17 3.85
N GLU A 330 16.96 7.50 4.79
CA GLU A 330 17.79 6.33 4.52
C GLU A 330 16.95 5.08 4.20
N TYR A 331 16.07 4.67 5.11
CA TYR A 331 15.39 3.38 5.05
C TYR A 331 14.10 3.42 4.22
N LEU A 332 13.37 4.54 4.23
CA LEU A 332 12.21 4.71 3.36
C LEU A 332 12.58 5.34 2.01
N GLY A 333 13.81 5.84 1.84
CA GLY A 333 14.25 6.50 0.60
C GLY A 333 13.43 7.74 0.26
N ILE A 334 12.91 8.44 1.27
CA ILE A 334 12.17 9.68 1.08
C ILE A 334 13.18 10.80 0.81
N ASP A 335 13.11 11.41 -0.37
CA ASP A 335 13.93 12.58 -0.66
C ASP A 335 13.18 13.84 -0.21
N PHE A 336 13.62 14.41 0.91
CA PHE A 336 13.05 15.63 1.47
C PHE A 336 13.65 16.91 0.89
N THR A 337 14.81 16.84 0.21
CA THR A 337 15.59 18.03 -0.17
C THR A 337 15.02 18.77 -1.37
N GLN A 338 14.36 18.04 -2.28
CA GLN A 338 13.52 18.50 -3.40
C GLN A 338 13.84 19.87 -3.98
N THR A 339 15.08 20.05 -4.41
CA THR A 339 15.63 21.33 -4.89
C THR A 339 14.86 21.94 -6.07
N ARG A 340 14.12 21.12 -6.83
CA ARG A 340 13.36 21.53 -8.03
C ARG A 340 11.87 21.76 -7.79
N LEU A 341 11.31 21.28 -6.67
CA LEU A 341 9.91 21.54 -6.29
C LEU A 341 9.86 21.94 -4.80
N PRO A 342 10.18 23.21 -4.47
CA PRO A 342 10.34 23.67 -3.09
C PRO A 342 9.10 23.45 -2.22
N GLN A 343 7.90 23.40 -2.80
CA GLN A 343 6.65 23.12 -2.06
C GLN A 343 6.58 21.71 -1.45
N TYR A 344 7.39 20.77 -1.93
CA TYR A 344 7.53 19.41 -1.37
C TYR A 344 8.78 19.25 -0.52
N ASN A 345 9.64 20.28 -0.45
CA ASN A 345 10.77 20.30 0.47
C ASN A 345 10.24 20.25 1.90
N VAL A 346 10.93 19.49 2.74
CA VAL A 346 10.70 19.43 4.18
C VAL A 346 12.06 19.53 4.82
N SER A 347 12.39 20.69 5.40
CA SER A 347 13.66 20.79 6.11
C SER A 347 13.61 19.93 7.38
N ARG A 348 14.78 19.47 7.84
CA ARG A 348 14.90 18.76 9.12
C ARG A 348 14.26 19.57 10.25
N GLU A 349 14.52 20.89 10.30
CA GLU A 349 13.92 21.79 11.30
C GLU A 349 12.39 21.84 11.21
N GLU A 350 11.82 21.95 10.01
CA GLU A 350 10.37 21.97 9.80
C GLU A 350 9.74 20.64 10.25
N PHE A 351 10.34 19.52 9.88
CA PHE A 351 9.92 18.19 10.30
C PHE A 351 9.96 18.05 11.82
N GLU A 352 11.09 18.37 12.45
CA GLU A 352 11.24 18.28 13.91
C GLU A 352 10.22 19.16 14.64
N LYS A 353 10.02 20.39 14.16
CA LYS A 353 9.05 21.32 14.74
C LYS A 353 7.62 20.79 14.62
N ALA A 354 7.23 20.30 13.45
CA ALA A 354 5.90 19.74 13.23
C ALA A 354 5.68 18.47 14.05
N LEU A 355 6.71 17.62 14.13
CA LEU A 355 6.68 16.40 14.92
C LEU A 355 6.53 16.69 16.41
N ARG A 356 7.32 17.60 16.98
CA ARG A 356 7.17 18.01 18.39
C ARG A 356 5.83 18.65 18.69
N ALA A 357 5.25 19.36 17.72
CA ALA A 357 3.95 20.03 17.88
C ALA A 357 2.76 19.06 17.82
N ARG A 358 2.87 17.96 17.04
CA ARG A 358 1.75 17.05 16.77
C ARG A 358 1.94 15.63 17.30
N VAL A 359 3.12 15.28 17.74
CA VAL A 359 3.41 14.00 18.38
C VAL A 359 4.06 14.33 19.72
N VAL A 360 3.29 14.18 20.79
CA VAL A 360 3.73 14.49 22.16
C VAL A 360 4.78 13.44 22.57
N LEU A 361 5.96 13.92 22.97
CA LEU A 361 7.11 13.21 23.56
C LEU A 361 7.89 12.27 22.62
N PHE A 362 9.13 12.68 22.30
CA PHE A 362 10.25 11.77 22.07
C PHE A 362 11.04 11.69 23.39
N GLY A 363 11.01 10.52 24.04
CA GLY A 363 11.84 10.19 25.21
C GLY A 363 11.16 10.27 26.59
N GLY A 364 11.08 9.10 27.26
CA GLY A 364 10.85 8.89 28.70
C GLY A 364 9.81 7.78 28.97
N LYS A 365 10.06 6.68 29.70
CA LYS A 365 11.15 6.22 30.59
C LYS A 365 12.02 5.15 29.90
N GLU A 366 13.09 4.72 30.56
CA GLU A 366 14.02 3.67 30.12
C GLU A 366 13.34 2.60 29.25
N TRP A 367 13.91 2.42 28.05
CA TRP A 367 13.46 1.47 27.05
C TRP A 367 13.55 0.06 27.63
N GLU A 368 12.40 -0.53 27.96
CA GLU A 368 12.29 -1.98 28.12
C GLU A 368 11.80 -2.56 26.78
N PRO A 369 12.56 -3.46 26.14
CA PRO A 369 12.11 -4.09 24.91
C PRO A 369 10.80 -4.86 25.18
N PRO A 370 9.85 -4.88 24.23
CA PRO A 370 8.68 -5.74 24.36
C PRO A 370 9.16 -7.19 24.47
N VAL A 371 8.88 -7.81 25.61
CA VAL A 371 9.01 -9.26 25.79
C VAL A 371 7.92 -9.89 24.94
N TYR A 372 8.31 -10.61 23.89
CA TYR A 372 7.42 -11.42 23.05
C TYR A 372 7.14 -12.78 23.67
#